data_AF-A0A353C0X9-F1
#
_entry.id   AF-A0A353C0X9-F1
#
_cell.length_a   1.000
_cell.length_b   1.000
_cell.length_c   1.000
_cell.angle_alpha   90.00
_cell.angle_beta   90.00
_cell.angle_gamma   90.00
#
_symmetry.space_group_name_H-M   'P 1'
#
loop_
_entity.id
_entity.type
_entity.pdbx_description
1 polymer ?
#
loop_
_entity_poly.entity_id
_entity_poly.type
_entity_poly.pdbx_seq_one_letter_code
_entity_poly.pdbx_strand_id
1 'polypeptide(L)'
;MPANQHPAYPEELAHLNYTLNYVEKSLATTISRKKQVGREVAQRDPRYLDRNSQEFIDLMVNTQLLSGADLKLRNLETARQKPYFARIDFHEDGKPEKEQLYIGKMCLTRDEDQRLIIVDWRAPIANMYYESRLGEAGYQCPDGEIKGQLSLKRQFSIDKGQLEEIFDIDITTNDQFLQSYLGASADNRLKDIVSTIQAEQNRVIRADMNRPLIVQGVAGSGKTTIALHRIAYLIYNYGQS
;
A
#
# COMPACT_ATOMS: atom_id res chain seq x y z
N MET A 1 18.97 5.53 -9.27
CA MET A 1 20.15 6.40 -9.05
C MET A 1 20.06 6.95 -7.64
N PRO A 2 21.18 7.37 -7.00
CA PRO A 2 21.12 8.00 -5.68
C PRO A 2 20.11 9.14 -5.69
N ALA A 3 19.23 9.18 -4.69
CA ALA A 3 18.10 10.09 -4.70
C ALA A 3 18.56 11.55 -4.82
N ASN A 4 19.60 11.94 -4.10
CA ASN A 4 20.16 13.29 -4.09
C ASN A 4 20.70 13.80 -5.45
N GLN A 5 20.87 12.91 -6.43
CA GLN A 5 21.30 13.25 -7.79
C GLN A 5 20.12 13.36 -8.76
N HIS A 6 18.92 12.94 -8.36
CA HIS A 6 17.73 12.97 -9.19
C HIS A 6 17.09 14.38 -9.20
N PRO A 7 16.66 14.91 -10.36
CA PRO A 7 16.05 16.25 -10.44
C PRO A 7 14.81 16.44 -9.56
N ALA A 8 14.02 15.38 -9.38
CA ALA A 8 12.83 15.38 -8.53
C ALA A 8 13.13 15.29 -7.01
N TYR A 9 14.39 15.16 -6.60
CA TYR A 9 14.75 14.96 -5.19
C TYR A 9 14.13 15.97 -4.22
N PRO A 10 14.16 17.30 -4.48
CA PRO A 10 13.60 18.27 -3.53
C PRO A 10 12.09 18.09 -3.32
N GLU A 11 11.35 17.82 -4.39
CA GLU A 11 9.90 17.57 -4.36
C GLU A 11 9.59 16.29 -3.58
N GLU A 12 10.30 15.20 -3.91
CA GLU A 12 10.03 13.89 -3.31
C GLU A 12 10.49 13.82 -1.85
N LEU A 13 11.55 14.52 -1.49
CA LEU A 13 11.97 14.68 -0.09
C LEU A 13 10.93 15.47 0.72
N ALA A 14 10.36 16.53 0.14
CA ALA A 14 9.30 17.29 0.79
C ALA A 14 8.05 16.43 1.01
N HIS A 15 7.65 15.64 0.01
CA HIS A 15 6.52 14.71 0.13
C HIS A 15 6.79 13.60 1.16
N LEU A 16 7.99 13.04 1.19
CA LEU A 16 8.37 12.04 2.18
C LEU A 16 8.29 12.61 3.60
N ASN A 17 8.87 13.79 3.83
CA ASN A 17 8.81 14.46 5.14
C ASN A 17 7.37 14.77 5.56
N TYR A 18 6.54 15.25 4.63
CA TYR A 18 5.11 15.46 4.86
C TYR A 18 4.42 14.15 5.30
N THR A 19 4.67 13.06 4.58
CA THR A 19 4.11 11.74 4.86
C THR A 19 4.54 11.21 6.22
N LEU A 20 5.84 11.27 6.54
CA LEU A 20 6.39 10.81 7.82
C LEU A 20 5.84 11.62 9.00
N ASN A 21 5.75 12.94 8.88
CA ASN A 21 5.12 13.78 9.90
C ASN A 21 3.67 13.38 10.15
N TYR A 22 2.94 13.04 9.09
CA TYR A 22 1.56 12.57 9.20
C TYR A 22 1.46 11.18 9.85
N VAL A 23 2.38 10.27 9.52
CA VAL A 23 2.50 8.96 10.17
C VAL A 23 2.77 9.12 11.66
N GLU A 24 3.71 9.99 12.07
CA GLU A 24 4.01 10.26 13.48
C GLU A 24 2.82 10.85 14.24
N LYS A 25 2.13 11.83 13.64
CA LYS A 25 0.88 12.39 14.20
C LYS A 25 -0.18 11.29 14.38
N SER A 26 -0.34 10.43 13.38
CA SER A 26 -1.30 9.32 13.41
C SER A 26 -0.95 8.25 14.45
N LEU A 27 0.35 7.96 14.62
CA LEU A 27 0.86 7.05 15.65
C LEU A 27 0.54 7.57 17.04
N ALA A 28 0.92 8.81 17.34
CA ALA A 28 0.69 9.44 18.64
C ALA A 28 -0.80 9.45 19.02
N THR A 29 -1.66 9.79 18.05
CA THR A 29 -3.12 9.81 18.22
C THR A 29 -3.68 8.40 18.47
N THR A 30 -3.23 7.42 17.70
CA THR A 30 -3.70 6.02 17.81
C THR A 30 -3.25 5.39 19.14
N ILE A 31 -2.02 5.64 19.58
CA ILE A 31 -1.49 5.17 20.87
C ILE A 31 -2.31 5.77 22.03
N SER A 32 -2.57 7.07 21.98
CA SER A 32 -3.33 7.76 23.02
C SER A 32 -4.75 7.22 23.14
N ARG A 33 -5.43 7.06 21.98
CA ARG A 33 -6.78 6.48 21.92
C ARG A 33 -6.81 5.03 22.42
N LYS A 34 -5.85 4.20 22.00
CA LYS A 34 -5.74 2.81 22.46
C LYS A 34 -5.57 2.73 23.98
N LYS A 35 -4.76 3.61 24.58
CA LYS A 35 -4.56 3.66 26.04
C LYS A 35 -5.83 4.04 26.78
N GLN A 36 -6.63 4.96 26.23
CA GLN A 36 -7.92 5.34 26.82
C GLN A 36 -8.91 4.17 26.79
N VAL A 37 -9.15 3.58 25.61
CA VAL A 37 -10.09 2.45 25.45
C VAL A 37 -9.63 1.23 26.25
N GLY A 38 -8.32 0.96 26.32
CA GLY A 38 -7.78 -0.13 27.11
C GLY A 38 -8.02 0.01 28.61
N ARG A 39 -8.05 1.24 29.14
CA ARG A 39 -8.41 1.50 30.55
C ARG A 39 -9.89 1.25 30.79
N GLU A 40 -10.76 1.70 29.88
CA GLU A 40 -12.20 1.49 29.97
C GLU A 40 -12.56 -0.02 29.95
N VAL A 41 -11.88 -0.80 29.12
CA VAL A 41 -12.03 -2.27 29.09
C VAL A 41 -11.50 -2.92 30.38
N ALA A 42 -10.31 -2.53 30.85
CA ALA A 42 -9.71 -3.13 32.05
C ALA A 42 -10.47 -2.84 33.35
N GLN A 43 -11.21 -1.72 33.40
CA GLN A 43 -12.05 -1.36 34.54
C GLN A 43 -13.37 -2.14 34.61
N ARG A 44 -13.75 -2.84 33.54
CA ARG A 44 -14.96 -3.67 33.49
C ARG A 44 -14.60 -5.11 33.83
N ASP A 45 -15.17 -5.63 34.92
CA ASP A 45 -14.96 -7.03 35.35
C ASP A 45 -15.87 -7.97 34.54
N PRO A 46 -15.32 -8.94 33.78
CA PRO A 46 -16.10 -9.88 32.97
C PRO A 46 -17.11 -10.71 33.78
N ARG A 47 -16.90 -10.84 35.10
CA ARG A 47 -17.75 -11.64 35.99
C ARG A 47 -19.10 -10.98 36.33
N TYR A 48 -19.29 -9.71 36.01
CA TYR A 48 -20.54 -8.97 36.29
C TYR A 48 -21.39 -8.69 35.04
N LEU A 49 -21.02 -9.25 33.87
CA LEU A 49 -21.70 -9.05 32.58
C LEU A 49 -23.11 -9.66 32.48
N ASP A 50 -23.61 -10.32 33.52
CA ASP A 50 -24.81 -11.17 33.47
C ASP A 50 -26.13 -10.37 33.60
N ARG A 51 -26.10 -9.04 33.75
CA ARG A 51 -27.30 -8.23 34.07
C ARG A 51 -27.67 -7.14 33.08
N ASN A 52 -26.80 -6.76 32.14
CA ASN A 52 -27.08 -5.67 31.19
C ASN A 52 -26.47 -5.94 29.81
N SER A 53 -27.32 -6.21 28.82
CA SER A 53 -26.89 -6.48 27.43
C SER A 53 -26.13 -5.31 26.78
N GLN A 54 -26.34 -4.08 27.24
CA GLN A 54 -25.61 -2.90 26.73
C GLN A 54 -24.13 -2.93 27.12
N GLU A 55 -23.80 -3.35 28.35
CA GLU A 55 -22.41 -3.39 28.82
C GLU A 55 -21.59 -4.46 28.08
N PHE A 56 -22.22 -5.58 27.74
CA PHE A 56 -21.62 -6.61 26.90
C PHE A 56 -21.36 -6.11 25.47
N ILE A 57 -22.33 -5.40 24.87
CA ILE A 57 -22.17 -4.79 23.54
C ILE A 57 -21.00 -3.80 23.55
N ASP A 58 -20.94 -2.90 24.52
CA ASP A 58 -19.85 -1.92 24.61
C ASP A 58 -18.48 -2.60 24.79
N LEU A 59 -18.39 -3.66 25.60
CA LEU A 59 -17.16 -4.42 25.79
C LEU A 59 -16.70 -5.06 24.48
N MET A 60 -17.62 -5.66 23.72
CA MET A 60 -17.33 -6.24 22.41
C MET A 60 -16.86 -5.18 21.42
N VAL A 61 -17.54 -4.04 21.35
CA VAL A 61 -17.17 -2.90 20.49
C VAL A 61 -15.77 -2.41 20.85
N ASN A 62 -15.49 -2.16 22.12
CA ASN A 62 -14.17 -1.69 22.57
C ASN A 62 -13.06 -2.72 22.30
N THR A 63 -13.33 -4.01 22.45
CA THR A 63 -12.38 -5.08 22.11
C THR A 63 -12.07 -5.12 20.62
N GLN A 64 -13.08 -4.94 19.76
CA GLN A 64 -12.90 -4.82 18.31
C GLN A 64 -12.12 -3.55 17.94
N LEU A 65 -12.40 -2.42 18.58
CA LEU A 65 -11.66 -1.17 18.40
C LEU A 65 -10.19 -1.32 18.79
N LEU A 66 -9.88 -2.01 19.89
CA LEU A 66 -8.49 -2.29 20.30
C LEU A 66 -7.76 -3.15 19.26
N SER A 67 -8.41 -4.21 18.77
CA SER A 67 -7.86 -5.08 17.74
C SER A 67 -7.57 -4.32 16.43
N GLY A 68 -8.49 -3.45 16.02
CA GLY A 68 -8.31 -2.57 14.87
C GLY A 68 -7.19 -1.54 15.08
N ALA A 69 -7.08 -0.98 16.28
CA ALA A 69 -6.00 -0.07 16.64
C ALA A 69 -4.63 -0.78 16.60
N ASP A 70 -4.53 -2.03 17.04
CA ASP A 70 -3.31 -2.82 16.94
C ASP A 70 -2.85 -3.03 15.50
N LEU A 71 -3.78 -3.36 14.60
CA LEU A 71 -3.48 -3.47 13.17
C LEU A 71 -3.03 -2.12 12.60
N LYS A 72 -3.75 -1.03 12.92
CA LYS A 72 -3.39 0.32 12.47
C LYS A 72 -2.00 0.73 12.95
N LEU A 73 -1.64 0.44 14.21
CA LEU A 73 -0.30 0.72 14.75
C LEU A 73 0.79 -0.05 14.01
N ARG A 74 0.60 -1.36 13.77
CA ARG A 74 1.57 -2.16 13.00
C ARG A 74 1.77 -1.61 11.58
N ASN A 75 0.68 -1.19 10.94
CA ASN A 75 0.74 -0.58 9.60
C ASN A 75 1.48 0.75 9.61
N LEU A 76 1.20 1.62 10.59
CA LEU A 76 1.87 2.91 10.73
C LEU A 76 3.36 2.75 11.08
N GLU A 77 3.73 1.77 11.92
CA GLU A 77 5.12 1.44 12.21
C GLU A 77 5.89 0.98 10.97
N THR A 78 5.23 0.20 10.11
CA THR A 78 5.79 -0.19 8.82
C THR A 78 5.95 1.03 7.90
N ALA A 79 4.92 1.89 7.83
CA ALA A 79 4.93 3.10 7.01
C ALA A 79 5.96 4.14 7.49
N ARG A 80 6.26 4.18 8.79
CA ARG A 80 7.34 5.02 9.35
C ARG A 80 8.71 4.67 8.77
N GLN A 81 8.93 3.40 8.43
CA GLN A 81 10.17 2.94 7.82
C GLN A 81 10.14 3.06 6.29
N LYS A 82 9.04 2.61 5.67
CA LYS A 82 8.84 2.51 4.21
C LYS A 82 7.37 2.83 3.85
N PRO A 83 7.00 4.11 3.75
CA PRO A 83 5.60 4.51 3.58
C PRO A 83 5.05 4.08 2.21
N TYR A 84 5.78 4.40 1.15
CA TYR A 84 5.44 4.10 -0.23
C TYR A 84 6.70 3.64 -0.97
N PHE A 85 6.54 2.99 -2.11
CA PHE A 85 7.64 2.51 -2.94
C PHE A 85 7.54 2.99 -4.39
N ALA A 86 6.40 3.56 -4.79
CA ALA A 86 6.22 4.06 -6.14
C ALA A 86 5.35 5.32 -6.17
N ARG A 87 5.43 6.04 -7.28
CA ARG A 87 4.53 7.14 -7.65
C ARG A 87 4.12 6.96 -9.11
N ILE A 88 2.85 7.23 -9.39
CA ILE A 88 2.36 7.40 -10.75
C ILE A 88 1.66 8.75 -10.90
N ASP A 89 1.82 9.38 -12.05
CA ASP A 89 1.08 10.59 -12.39
C ASP A 89 0.08 10.27 -13.51
N PHE A 90 -1.20 10.24 -13.15
CA PHE A 90 -2.30 9.85 -14.02
C PHE A 90 -3.26 11.02 -14.25
N HIS A 91 -3.57 11.30 -15.50
CA HIS A 91 -4.56 12.29 -15.88
C HIS A 91 -5.78 11.57 -16.45
N GLU A 92 -6.85 11.50 -15.64
CA GLU A 92 -8.10 10.86 -16.02
C GLU A 92 -8.85 11.68 -17.07
N ASP A 93 -9.42 11.00 -18.06
CA ASP A 93 -10.19 11.65 -19.11
C ASP A 93 -11.38 12.43 -18.51
N GLY A 94 -11.50 13.70 -18.87
CA GLY A 94 -12.58 14.58 -18.39
C GLY A 94 -12.34 15.24 -17.04
N LYS A 95 -11.23 14.94 -16.34
CA LYS A 95 -10.79 15.70 -15.17
C LYS A 95 -9.83 16.83 -15.57
N PRO A 96 -9.87 17.99 -14.87
CA PRO A 96 -9.05 19.14 -15.23
C PRO A 96 -7.58 18.98 -14.81
N GLU A 97 -7.32 18.22 -13.75
CA GLU A 97 -5.99 18.11 -13.15
C GLU A 97 -5.43 16.69 -13.23
N LYS A 98 -4.11 16.61 -13.14
CA LYS A 98 -3.37 15.36 -13.07
C LYS A 98 -3.24 14.93 -11.61
N GLU A 99 -3.55 13.67 -11.33
CA GLU A 99 -3.44 13.10 -10.00
C GLU A 99 -2.04 12.51 -9.78
N GLN A 100 -1.41 12.87 -8.67
CA GLN A 100 -0.16 12.29 -8.19
C GLN A 100 -0.49 11.21 -7.16
N LEU A 101 -0.21 9.95 -7.48
CA LEU A 101 -0.61 8.81 -6.67
C LEU A 101 0.64 8.10 -6.16
N TYR A 102 0.87 8.20 -4.86
CA TYR A 102 1.93 7.48 -4.16
C TYR A 102 1.42 6.10 -3.74
N ILE A 103 2.11 5.04 -4.14
CA ILE A 103 1.67 3.66 -3.94
C ILE A 103 2.53 3.00 -2.86
N GLY A 104 1.87 2.46 -1.85
CA GLY A 104 2.50 1.78 -0.73
C GLY A 104 1.80 0.48 -0.36
N LYS A 105 2.33 -0.19 0.66
CA LYS A 105 1.76 -1.46 1.14
C LYS A 105 0.40 -1.27 1.78
N MET A 106 0.20 -0.12 2.41
CA MET A 106 -0.98 0.22 3.19
C MET A 106 -1.47 1.60 2.78
N CYS A 107 -2.79 1.78 2.81
CA CYS A 107 -3.41 3.09 2.63
C CYS A 107 -3.06 4.03 3.80
N LEU A 108 -2.79 5.30 3.48
CA LEU A 108 -2.71 6.39 4.44
C LEU A 108 -3.58 7.54 3.95
N THR A 109 -4.53 7.94 4.79
CA THR A 109 -5.51 8.98 4.47
C THR A 109 -5.40 10.11 5.48
N ARG A 110 -5.60 11.33 4.99
CA ARG A 110 -5.69 12.52 5.82
C ARG A 110 -7.03 12.57 6.55
N ASP A 111 -7.00 12.75 7.86
CA ASP A 111 -8.17 12.69 8.74
C ASP A 111 -9.10 13.87 8.48
N GLU A 112 -8.54 15.05 8.16
CA GLU A 112 -9.28 16.31 8.02
C GLU A 112 -10.21 16.35 6.80
N ASP A 113 -9.80 15.79 5.66
CA ASP A 113 -10.54 15.89 4.39
C ASP A 113 -10.60 14.58 3.60
N GLN A 114 -10.17 13.48 4.20
CA GLN A 114 -10.15 12.15 3.59
C GLN A 114 -9.29 12.04 2.32
N ARG A 115 -8.35 12.98 2.09
CA ARG A 115 -7.44 12.90 0.95
C ARG A 115 -6.43 11.77 1.12
N LEU A 116 -6.25 10.97 0.07
CA LEU A 116 -5.26 9.90 0.04
C LEU A 116 -3.85 10.49 0.00
N ILE A 117 -3.02 10.11 0.97
CA ILE A 117 -1.58 10.39 1.01
C ILE A 117 -0.84 9.20 0.38
N ILE A 118 -1.25 7.98 0.73
CA ILE A 118 -0.70 6.74 0.18
C ILE A 118 -1.87 5.86 -0.28
N VAL A 119 -1.79 5.42 -1.53
CA VAL A 119 -2.68 4.45 -2.15
C VAL A 119 -2.16 3.04 -1.87
N ASP A 120 -3.05 2.15 -1.44
CA ASP A 120 -2.69 0.74 -1.26
C ASP A 120 -2.42 0.07 -2.61
N TRP A 121 -1.34 -0.70 -2.72
CA TRP A 121 -0.97 -1.43 -3.94
C TRP A 121 -2.06 -2.37 -4.45
N ARG A 122 -3.00 -2.78 -3.60
CA ARG A 122 -4.14 -3.64 -3.97
C ARG A 122 -5.29 -2.88 -4.59
N ALA A 123 -5.29 -1.55 -4.51
CA ALA A 123 -6.32 -0.73 -5.12
C ALA A 123 -6.37 -0.96 -6.64
N PRO A 124 -7.55 -0.83 -7.28
CA PRO A 124 -7.70 -0.92 -8.74
C PRO A 124 -6.76 0.01 -9.50
N ILE A 125 -6.69 1.27 -9.08
CA ILE A 125 -5.87 2.32 -9.70
C ILE A 125 -4.36 2.00 -9.67
N ALA A 126 -3.90 1.29 -8.64
CA ALA A 126 -2.50 0.85 -8.53
C ALA A 126 -2.11 -0.19 -9.58
N ASN A 127 -3.09 -0.82 -10.28
CA ASN A 127 -2.80 -1.76 -11.37
C ASN A 127 -1.97 -1.12 -12.49
N MET A 128 -2.19 0.17 -12.74
CA MET A 128 -1.48 0.90 -13.79
C MET A 128 0.04 0.92 -13.57
N TYR A 129 0.48 0.94 -12.31
CA TYR A 129 1.91 0.84 -12.01
C TYR A 129 2.51 -0.50 -12.47
N TYR A 130 1.76 -1.60 -12.36
CA TYR A 130 2.27 -2.94 -12.68
C TYR A 130 2.08 -3.33 -14.15
N GLU A 131 0.97 -2.95 -14.78
CA GLU A 131 0.60 -3.45 -16.12
C GLU A 131 0.70 -2.41 -17.23
N SER A 132 0.50 -1.13 -16.92
CA SER A 132 0.46 -0.08 -17.93
C SER A 132 1.86 0.45 -18.26
N ARG A 133 2.04 0.79 -19.54
CA ARG A 133 3.16 1.60 -20.01
C ARG A 133 2.80 3.08 -19.86
N LEU A 134 3.81 3.95 -19.93
CA LEU A 134 3.57 5.37 -20.13
C LEU A 134 2.82 5.58 -21.45
N GLY A 135 1.88 6.52 -21.46
CA GLY A 135 0.96 6.69 -22.58
C GLY A 135 -0.51 6.58 -22.16
N GLU A 136 -1.34 6.17 -23.10
CA GLU A 136 -2.74 5.83 -22.86
C GLU A 136 -2.81 4.64 -21.90
N ALA A 137 -3.56 4.81 -20.81
CA ALA A 137 -3.68 3.81 -19.76
C ALA A 137 -5.08 3.86 -19.14
N GLY A 138 -5.45 2.78 -18.46
CA GLY A 138 -6.70 2.72 -17.73
C GLY A 138 -6.70 1.60 -16.71
N TYR A 139 -7.70 1.61 -15.84
CA TYR A 139 -7.92 0.59 -14.83
C TYR A 139 -9.40 0.28 -14.69
N GLN A 140 -9.69 -0.95 -14.31
CA GLN A 140 -11.04 -1.43 -14.05
C GLN A 140 -11.36 -1.24 -12.57
N CYS A 141 -12.42 -0.50 -12.24
CA CYS A 141 -12.95 -0.38 -10.88
C CYS A 141 -14.41 -0.88 -10.84
N PRO A 142 -15.02 -1.03 -9.65
CA PRO A 142 -16.42 -1.46 -9.53
C PRO A 142 -17.41 -0.58 -10.32
N ASP A 143 -17.10 0.71 -10.50
CA ASP A 143 -17.94 1.67 -11.22
C ASP A 143 -17.72 1.66 -12.75
N GLY A 144 -16.76 0.88 -13.24
CA GLY A 144 -16.47 0.72 -14.67
C GLY A 144 -14.99 0.87 -15.03
N GLU A 145 -14.74 1.03 -16.33
CA GLU A 145 -13.41 1.30 -16.86
C GLU A 145 -13.10 2.80 -16.79
N ILE A 146 -11.99 3.14 -16.14
CA ILE A 146 -11.46 4.50 -16.11
C ILE A 146 -10.28 4.58 -17.07
N LYS A 147 -10.29 5.58 -17.96
CA LYS A 147 -9.27 5.83 -18.98
C LYS A 147 -8.60 7.18 -18.77
N GLY A 148 -7.39 7.30 -19.29
CA GLY A 148 -6.61 8.52 -19.21
C GLY A 148 -5.17 8.36 -19.67
N GLN A 149 -4.33 9.31 -19.28
CA GLN A 149 -2.94 9.37 -19.66
C GLN A 149 -2.02 9.15 -18.45
N LEU A 150 -1.17 8.12 -18.52
CA LEU A 150 -0.12 7.86 -17.55
C LEU A 150 1.18 8.53 -18.00
N SER A 151 1.58 9.58 -17.29
CA SER A 151 2.72 10.45 -17.68
C SER A 151 4.01 10.15 -16.94
N LEU A 152 3.93 9.55 -15.76
CA LEU A 152 5.09 9.22 -14.92
C LEU A 152 4.88 7.88 -14.22
N LYS A 153 5.95 7.09 -14.15
CA LYS A 153 6.10 5.97 -13.25
C LYS A 153 7.45 6.11 -12.57
N ARG A 154 7.44 6.30 -11.26
CA ARG A 154 8.63 6.49 -10.45
C ARG A 154 8.67 5.46 -9.35
N GLN A 155 9.86 4.94 -9.08
CA GLN A 155 10.11 4.01 -7.99
C GLN A 155 11.09 4.63 -6.99
N PHE A 156 10.87 4.29 -5.73
CA PHE A 156 11.66 4.79 -4.61
C PHE A 156 12.28 3.62 -3.84
N SER A 157 13.52 3.82 -3.42
CA SER A 157 14.12 3.05 -2.33
C SER A 157 14.09 3.94 -1.09
N ILE A 158 13.27 3.56 -0.12
CA ILE A 158 13.19 4.23 1.18
C ILE A 158 13.57 3.22 2.24
N ASP A 159 14.49 3.60 3.13
CA ASP A 159 14.86 2.82 4.30
C ASP A 159 14.97 3.73 5.52
N LYS A 160 14.40 3.31 6.66
CA LYS A 160 14.41 4.08 7.90
C LYS A 160 13.91 5.53 7.74
N GLY A 161 12.93 5.73 6.85
CA GLY A 161 12.38 7.06 6.54
C GLY A 161 13.33 7.96 5.73
N GLN A 162 14.42 7.42 5.18
CA GLN A 162 15.35 8.14 4.32
C GLN A 162 15.17 7.75 2.86
N LEU A 163 15.15 8.75 1.97
CA LEU A 163 15.04 8.55 0.54
C LEU A 163 16.42 8.24 -0.04
N GLU A 164 16.68 6.97 -0.31
CA GLU A 164 17.98 6.48 -0.76
C GLU A 164 18.12 6.57 -2.28
N GLU A 165 17.09 6.15 -3.01
CA GLU A 165 17.13 6.11 -4.47
C GLU A 165 15.81 6.54 -5.09
N ILE A 166 15.91 7.19 -6.25
CA ILE A 166 14.81 7.50 -7.16
C ILE A 166 15.13 6.88 -8.51
N PHE A 167 14.11 6.29 -9.14
CA PHE A 167 14.22 5.71 -10.47
C PHE A 167 12.94 5.96 -11.28
N ASP A 168 13.07 6.63 -12.42
CA ASP A 168 11.98 6.83 -13.37
C ASP A 168 11.95 5.68 -14.39
N ILE A 169 10.76 5.09 -14.56
CA ILE A 169 10.54 3.96 -15.46
C ILE A 169 10.12 4.52 -16.83
N ASP A 170 11.09 4.66 -17.71
CA ASP A 170 10.86 5.11 -19.09
C ASP A 170 10.62 3.93 -20.04
N ILE A 171 10.09 4.23 -21.24
CA ILE A 171 9.75 3.25 -22.29
C ILE A 171 10.94 2.36 -22.68
N THR A 172 12.17 2.85 -22.55
CA THR A 172 13.43 2.19 -22.94
C THR A 172 14.16 1.45 -21.82
N THR A 173 13.79 1.64 -20.55
CA THR A 173 14.67 1.32 -19.40
C THR A 173 14.28 0.05 -18.64
N ASN A 174 13.27 -0.69 -19.12
CA ASN A 174 12.74 -1.88 -18.43
C ASN A 174 13.82 -2.98 -18.24
N ASP A 175 14.73 -3.15 -19.20
CA ASP A 175 15.78 -4.17 -19.14
C ASP A 175 16.93 -3.80 -18.19
N GLN A 176 17.29 -2.52 -18.11
CA GLN A 176 18.38 -2.04 -17.24
C GLN A 176 17.97 -2.01 -15.76
N PHE A 177 16.67 -1.81 -15.50
CA PHE A 177 16.04 -1.97 -14.19
C PHE A 177 16.09 -3.43 -13.71
N LEU A 178 15.70 -4.38 -14.57
CA LEU A 178 15.80 -5.81 -14.25
C LEU A 178 17.25 -6.22 -13.92
N GLN A 179 18.22 -5.71 -14.66
CA GLN A 179 19.64 -6.02 -14.45
C GLN A 179 20.21 -5.46 -13.14
N SER A 180 19.86 -4.23 -12.75
CA SER A 180 20.33 -3.64 -11.48
C SER A 180 19.77 -4.38 -10.26
N TYR A 181 18.53 -4.86 -10.34
CA TYR A 181 17.89 -5.69 -9.30
C TYR A 181 18.41 -7.14 -9.26
N LEU A 182 19.00 -7.64 -10.35
CA LEU A 182 19.66 -8.95 -10.38
C LEU A 182 21.07 -8.91 -9.76
N GLY A 183 21.73 -7.76 -9.76
CA GLY A 183 23.07 -7.56 -9.20
C GLY A 183 23.14 -7.25 -7.69
N ALA A 184 22.02 -6.89 -7.05
CA ALA A 184 21.98 -6.55 -5.63
C ALA A 184 21.82 -7.79 -4.71
N SER A 185 22.60 -7.82 -3.62
CA SER A 185 22.73 -8.95 -2.69
C SER A 185 21.40 -9.52 -2.16
N ALA A 186 21.35 -10.85 -2.06
CA ALA A 186 20.15 -11.65 -1.81
C ALA A 186 19.43 -11.41 -0.46
N ASP A 187 20.08 -10.80 0.53
CA ASP A 187 19.59 -10.77 1.92
C ASP A 187 18.38 -9.84 2.17
N ASN A 188 18.18 -8.81 1.34
CA ASN A 188 17.01 -7.93 1.46
C ASN A 188 15.83 -8.35 0.55
N ARG A 189 15.99 -9.37 -0.29
CA ARG A 189 15.04 -9.74 -1.37
C ARG A 189 13.73 -10.37 -0.86
N LEU A 190 13.70 -10.92 0.35
CA LEU A 190 12.53 -11.66 0.86
C LEU A 190 11.44 -10.77 1.48
N LYS A 191 11.71 -9.49 1.79
CA LYS A 191 10.80 -8.66 2.61
C LYS A 191 9.99 -7.61 1.84
N ASP A 192 10.30 -7.34 0.58
CA ASP A 192 9.62 -6.27 -0.17
C ASP A 192 9.32 -6.62 -1.63
N ILE A 193 8.65 -7.74 -1.86
CA ILE A 193 8.34 -8.16 -3.23
C ILE A 193 7.28 -7.28 -3.90
N VAL A 194 6.47 -6.54 -3.12
CA VAL A 194 5.33 -5.77 -3.64
C VAL A 194 5.79 -4.69 -4.62
N SER A 195 6.94 -4.08 -4.37
CA SER A 195 7.55 -3.10 -5.28
C SER A 195 8.20 -3.72 -6.51
N THR A 196 8.42 -5.03 -6.51
CA THR A 196 9.08 -5.77 -7.59
C THR A 196 8.16 -6.77 -8.28
N ILE A 197 6.85 -6.76 -7.96
CA ILE A 197 5.83 -7.57 -8.64
C ILE A 197 5.91 -7.24 -10.13
N GLN A 198 6.16 -8.27 -10.92
CA GLN A 198 6.20 -8.15 -12.37
C GLN A 198 4.79 -8.20 -12.96
N ALA A 199 4.61 -7.68 -14.18
CA ALA A 199 3.31 -7.67 -14.86
C ALA A 199 2.66 -9.06 -14.93
N GLU A 200 3.42 -10.13 -15.23
CA GLU A 200 2.90 -11.50 -15.26
C GLU A 200 2.41 -11.97 -13.89
N GLN A 201 3.16 -11.67 -12.83
CA GLN A 201 2.79 -12.02 -11.46
C GLN A 201 1.55 -11.23 -11.01
N ASN A 202 1.48 -9.94 -11.37
CA ASN A 202 0.33 -9.09 -11.08
C ASN A 202 -0.95 -9.63 -11.73
N ARG A 203 -0.89 -10.10 -12.98
CA ARG A 203 -2.02 -10.77 -13.64
C ARG A 203 -2.50 -11.99 -12.86
N VAL A 204 -1.59 -12.82 -12.35
CA VAL A 204 -1.94 -13.97 -11.51
C VAL A 204 -2.57 -13.51 -10.19
N ILE A 205 -2.03 -12.47 -9.55
CA ILE A 205 -2.56 -11.92 -8.29
C ILE A 205 -3.97 -11.37 -8.48
N ARG A 206 -4.22 -10.66 -9.60
CA ARG A 206 -5.48 -9.96 -9.88
C ARG A 206 -6.47 -10.72 -10.75
N ALA A 207 -6.14 -11.93 -11.20
CA ALA A 207 -7.05 -12.75 -12.00
C ALA A 207 -8.40 -12.96 -11.32
N ASP A 208 -9.47 -13.03 -12.12
CA ASP A 208 -10.86 -13.21 -11.68
C ASP A 208 -10.99 -14.34 -10.63
N MET A 209 -11.71 -14.05 -9.54
CA MET A 209 -11.94 -15.02 -8.45
C MET A 209 -12.87 -16.16 -8.89
N ASN A 210 -13.76 -15.91 -9.84
CA ASN A 210 -14.79 -16.85 -10.26
C ASN A 210 -14.31 -17.87 -11.31
N ARG A 211 -13.04 -17.81 -11.71
CA ARG A 211 -12.47 -18.68 -12.74
C ARG A 211 -11.35 -19.55 -12.16
N PRO A 212 -11.34 -20.87 -12.43
CA PRO A 212 -10.21 -21.72 -12.09
C PRO A 212 -8.91 -21.19 -12.73
N LEU A 213 -7.85 -21.08 -11.95
CA LEU A 213 -6.53 -20.59 -12.39
C LEU A 213 -5.46 -21.64 -12.07
N ILE A 214 -4.73 -22.08 -13.09
CA ILE A 214 -3.56 -22.96 -12.94
C ILE A 214 -2.31 -22.10 -13.08
N VAL A 215 -1.44 -22.13 -12.07
CA VAL A 215 -0.17 -21.39 -12.07
C VAL A 215 0.98 -22.39 -12.18
N GLN A 216 1.67 -22.40 -13.32
CA GLN A 216 2.85 -23.23 -13.55
C GLN A 216 4.13 -22.39 -13.50
N GLY A 217 5.21 -22.97 -12.96
CA GLY A 217 6.51 -22.31 -12.92
C GLY A 217 7.58 -23.21 -12.30
N VAL A 218 8.84 -22.92 -12.56
CA VAL A 218 9.99 -23.69 -12.06
C VAL A 218 10.16 -23.61 -10.53
N ALA A 219 10.94 -24.50 -9.94
CA ALA A 219 11.28 -24.42 -8.52
C ALA A 219 11.95 -23.06 -8.20
N GLY A 220 11.59 -22.44 -7.08
CA GLY A 220 12.12 -21.13 -6.69
C GLY A 220 11.49 -19.91 -7.38
N SER A 221 10.54 -20.09 -8.31
CA SER A 221 9.89 -18.97 -9.04
C SER A 221 8.93 -18.10 -8.22
N GLY A 222 8.87 -18.26 -6.89
CA GLY A 222 8.04 -17.43 -6.01
C GLY A 222 6.54 -17.77 -5.98
N LYS A 223 6.09 -18.92 -6.51
CA LYS A 223 4.66 -19.30 -6.57
C LYS A 223 3.91 -19.20 -5.24
N THR A 224 4.51 -19.69 -4.14
CA THR A 224 3.89 -19.61 -2.80
C THR A 224 3.66 -18.17 -2.38
N THR A 225 4.63 -17.30 -2.65
CA THR A 225 4.52 -15.89 -2.30
C THR A 225 3.49 -15.19 -3.17
N ILE A 226 3.46 -15.46 -4.48
CA ILE A 226 2.42 -14.96 -5.40
C ILE A 226 1.02 -15.40 -4.92
N ALA A 227 0.87 -16.66 -4.49
CA ALA A 227 -0.39 -17.17 -3.95
C ALA A 227 -0.81 -16.42 -2.67
N LEU A 228 0.13 -16.13 -1.75
CA LEU A 228 -0.15 -15.34 -0.55
C LEU A 228 -0.60 -13.91 -0.90
N HIS A 229 0.06 -13.26 -1.86
CA HIS A 229 -0.35 -11.94 -2.34
C HIS A 229 -1.70 -11.95 -3.05
N ARG A 230 -2.01 -13.01 -3.81
CA ARG A 230 -3.34 -13.22 -4.39
C ARG A 230 -4.40 -13.30 -3.31
N ILE A 231 -4.19 -14.10 -2.26
CA ILE A 231 -5.13 -14.19 -1.13
C ILE A 231 -5.32 -12.82 -0.48
N ALA A 232 -4.23 -12.09 -0.21
CA ALA A 232 -4.30 -10.76 0.38
C ALA A 232 -5.03 -9.73 -0.51
N TYR A 233 -4.87 -9.82 -1.84
CA TYR A 233 -5.59 -9.01 -2.82
C TYR A 233 -7.08 -9.35 -2.87
N LEU A 234 -7.42 -10.65 -2.86
CA LEU A 234 -8.82 -11.10 -2.88
C LEU A 234 -9.56 -10.69 -1.60
N ILE A 235 -8.95 -10.87 -0.42
CA ILE A 235 -9.52 -10.40 0.85
C ILE A 235 -9.72 -8.87 0.83
N TYR A 236 -8.79 -8.12 0.26
CA TYR A 236 -8.92 -6.66 0.17
C TYR A 236 -10.09 -6.21 -0.72
N ASN A 237 -10.28 -6.85 -1.88
CA ASN A 237 -11.31 -6.43 -2.84
C ASN A 237 -12.68 -7.11 -2.65
N TYR A 238 -12.73 -8.27 -1.99
CA TYR A 238 -13.95 -9.09 -1.86
C TYR A 238 -14.28 -9.50 -0.41
N GLY A 239 -13.40 -9.24 0.56
CA GLY A 239 -13.59 -9.70 1.95
C GLY A 239 -14.61 -8.92 2.78
N GLN A 240 -15.27 -7.92 2.19
CA GLN A 240 -16.31 -7.09 2.83
C GLN A 240 -17.68 -7.24 2.15
N SER A 241 -17.83 -8.23 1.26
CA SER A 241 -19.09 -8.58 0.57
C SER A 241 -19.88 -9.64 1.33
#